data_AF-A0A2W5BAG0-F1
#
_entry.id   AF-A0A2W5BAG0-F1
#
_cell.length_a   1.000
_cell.length_b   1.000
_cell.length_c   1.000
_cell.angle_alpha   90.00
_cell.angle_beta   90.00
_cell.angle_gamma   90.00
#
_symmetry.space_group_name_H-M   'P 1'
#
loop_
_entity.id
_entity.type
_entity.pdbx_description
1 polymer ?
#
loop_
_entity_poly.entity_id
_entity_poly.type
_entity_poly.pdbx_seq_one_letter_code
_entity_poly.pdbx_strand_id
1 'polypeptide(L)'
;MSSRLACIAAALSLAACSAEPPANATDAQAARPVGSIGGVDPAGNLQRPVASTRGVPDTPAPHDAPELLPMVQADFADKNLLGPGCSFRATPGGPVLLRIRDEGDGLVHFNKAKRRITAATPGPEAVENGGIMAGEKVSFMLNHAPGPGEPGSAATHVWPATLTMRTEDGGKRVYRDGRWQCDR
;
A
#
# COMPACT_ATOMS: atom_id res chain seq x y z
N MET A 1 44.23 30.10 27.00
CA MET A 1 43.89 31.54 27.07
C MET A 1 42.48 31.73 26.51
N SER A 2 41.63 32.36 27.33
CA SER A 2 40.39 33.09 27.00
C SER A 2 39.17 32.35 26.44
N SER A 3 38.24 32.09 27.36
CA SER A 3 36.80 31.91 27.19
C SER A 3 36.08 33.07 26.49
N ARG A 4 34.88 32.79 25.94
CA ARG A 4 33.56 33.45 26.19
C ARG A 4 32.52 32.78 25.27
N LEU A 5 31.57 31.95 25.74
CA LEU A 5 30.29 32.21 26.45
C LEU A 5 29.28 33.12 25.74
N ALA A 6 28.01 32.65 25.78
CA ALA A 6 26.72 33.36 25.70
C ALA A 6 26.19 33.70 24.28
N CYS A 7 24.88 33.64 23.95
CA CYS A 7 23.62 33.36 24.66
C CYS A 7 22.53 33.07 23.59
N ILE A 8 21.62 32.09 23.80
CA ILE A 8 20.19 32.25 24.15
C ILE A 8 19.37 33.16 23.21
N ALA A 9 18.38 32.61 22.50
CA ALA A 9 16.94 32.90 22.70
C ALA A 9 16.06 32.40 21.53
N ALA A 10 14.91 31.85 21.90
CA ALA A 10 13.88 31.27 21.06
C ALA A 10 12.98 32.31 20.36
N ALA A 11 12.30 31.89 19.29
CA ALA A 11 10.93 32.34 19.01
C ALA A 11 10.21 31.31 18.11
N LEU A 12 9.15 30.74 18.67
CA LEU A 12 8.12 29.98 17.95
C LEU A 12 7.42 30.86 16.92
N SER A 13 7.06 30.29 15.77
CA SER A 13 5.92 30.75 14.98
C SER A 13 5.27 29.53 14.33
N LEU A 14 4.35 28.94 15.09
CA LEU A 14 3.33 28.03 14.59
C LEU A 14 2.41 28.84 13.68
N ALA A 15 2.56 28.73 12.37
CA ALA A 15 1.48 29.06 11.45
C ALA A 15 0.50 27.88 11.46
N ALA A 16 -0.38 27.86 12.47
CA ALA A 16 -1.57 27.03 12.42
C ALA A 16 -2.52 27.64 11.38
N CYS A 17 -2.53 27.08 10.17
CA CYS A 17 -3.62 27.27 9.23
C CYS A 17 -4.85 26.54 9.77
N SER A 18 -5.65 27.24 10.59
CA SER A 18 -7.02 26.85 10.87
C SER A 18 -7.85 27.00 9.59
N ALA A 19 -7.95 25.92 8.81
CA ALA A 19 -8.95 25.81 7.77
C ALA A 19 -10.26 25.36 8.43
N GLU A 20 -11.16 26.32 8.63
CA GLU A 20 -12.52 26.10 9.12
C GLU A 20 -13.36 25.45 8.01
N PRO A 21 -13.92 24.24 8.19
CA PRO A 21 -14.88 23.70 7.23
C PRO A 21 -16.28 24.30 7.50
N PRO A 22 -17.04 24.72 6.47
CA PRO A 22 -18.43 25.08 6.67
C PRO A 22 -19.24 23.83 7.07
N ALA A 23 -19.91 23.93 8.21
CA ALA A 23 -20.90 22.96 8.64
C ALA A 23 -22.12 23.03 7.71
N ASN A 24 -22.40 21.94 6.99
CA ASN A 24 -23.71 21.72 6.38
C ASN A 24 -24.72 21.48 7.51
N ALA A 25 -25.41 22.54 7.92
CA ALA A 25 -26.64 22.43 8.69
C ALA A 25 -27.75 21.89 7.77
N THR A 26 -27.90 20.56 7.71
CA THR A 26 -29.18 19.96 7.29
C THR A 26 -30.06 19.89 8.53
N ASP A 27 -30.82 20.96 8.75
CA ASP A 27 -31.89 20.94 9.72
C ASP A 27 -32.91 19.89 9.31
N ALA A 28 -33.11 18.96 10.23
CA ALA A 28 -34.20 18.00 10.22
C ALA A 28 -35.53 18.77 10.33
N GLN A 29 -36.30 18.82 9.25
CA GLN A 29 -37.74 19.05 9.35
C GLN A 29 -38.46 17.71 9.46
N ALA A 30 -38.82 17.39 10.70
CA ALA A 30 -39.79 16.37 11.02
C ALA A 30 -41.20 16.76 10.53
N ALA A 31 -41.95 15.74 10.13
CA ALA A 31 -43.40 15.53 10.37
C ALA A 31 -44.22 15.20 9.11
N ARG A 32 -44.95 14.08 9.27
CA ARG A 32 -45.74 13.30 8.32
C ARG A 32 -46.94 14.05 7.71
N PRO A 33 -47.59 13.44 6.71
CA PRO A 33 -49.01 13.14 6.89
C PRO A 33 -49.41 11.68 6.60
N VAL A 34 -50.10 11.15 7.61
CA VAL A 34 -51.25 10.23 7.66
C VAL A 34 -51.90 9.76 6.34
N GLY A 35 -51.89 8.43 6.12
CA GLY A 35 -53.08 7.56 5.94
C GLY A 35 -54.15 7.82 4.86
N SER A 36 -54.13 6.97 3.81
CA SER A 36 -55.19 6.08 3.27
C SER A 36 -56.67 6.54 3.11
N ILE A 37 -57.26 6.40 1.90
CA ILE A 37 -58.32 5.43 1.49
C ILE A 37 -59.04 5.89 0.19
N GLY A 38 -59.23 4.93 -0.74
CA GLY A 38 -60.28 4.90 -1.80
C GLY A 38 -59.78 5.25 -3.21
N GLY A 39 -60.00 4.51 -4.31
CA GLY A 39 -60.76 3.29 -4.61
C GLY A 39 -61.04 3.28 -6.14
N VAL A 40 -60.64 2.18 -6.82
CA VAL A 40 -61.05 1.58 -8.14
C VAL A 40 -61.16 2.48 -9.40
N ASP A 41 -60.27 2.35 -10.42
CA ASP A 41 -60.21 1.44 -11.61
C ASP A 41 -61.21 1.78 -12.77
N PRO A 42 -61.03 1.40 -14.07
CA PRO A 42 -59.97 0.59 -14.71
C PRO A 42 -59.51 1.02 -16.16
N ALA A 43 -58.61 0.21 -16.72
CA ALA A 43 -58.35 -0.08 -18.15
C ALA A 43 -57.16 0.60 -18.86
N GLY A 44 -56.14 -0.20 -19.18
CA GLY A 44 -55.10 0.14 -20.16
C GLY A 44 -53.88 -0.77 -20.11
N ASN A 45 -53.94 -1.90 -20.83
CA ASN A 45 -52.78 -2.74 -21.16
C ASN A 45 -51.59 -1.90 -21.66
N LEU A 46 -50.43 -1.97 -21.00
CA LEU A 46 -49.12 -2.05 -21.67
C LEU A 46 -48.09 -2.69 -20.73
N GLN A 47 -47.77 -3.96 -21.01
CA GLN A 47 -46.51 -4.58 -20.60
C GLN A 47 -45.33 -3.74 -21.07
N ARG A 48 -44.45 -3.34 -20.14
CA ARG A 48 -43.00 -3.15 -20.37
C ARG A 48 -42.27 -2.97 -19.02
N PRO A 49 -41.50 -3.97 -18.57
CA PRO A 49 -40.39 -3.73 -17.67
C PRO A 49 -39.08 -4.00 -18.42
N VAL A 50 -38.59 -3.01 -19.15
CA VAL A 50 -37.20 -2.96 -19.68
C VAL A 50 -36.96 -1.47 -19.95
N ALA A 51 -35.91 -0.78 -19.54
CA ALA A 51 -34.52 -1.10 -19.22
C ALA A 51 -34.02 0.06 -18.32
N SER A 52 -32.83 0.14 -17.74
CA SER A 52 -31.56 -0.56 -17.89
C SER A 52 -30.78 -0.10 -16.67
N THR A 53 -30.57 -0.95 -15.66
CA THR A 53 -29.46 -0.70 -14.74
C THR A 53 -28.21 -0.98 -15.56
N ARG A 54 -27.69 0.09 -16.17
CA ARG A 54 -26.36 0.16 -16.78
C ARG A 54 -25.42 -0.58 -15.85
N GLY A 55 -25.05 -1.81 -16.23
CA GLY A 55 -24.32 -2.73 -15.39
C GLY A 55 -23.09 -2.04 -14.85
N VAL A 56 -23.03 -1.90 -13.53
CA VAL A 56 -21.76 -1.62 -12.86
C VAL A 56 -20.84 -2.77 -13.29
N PRO A 57 -19.63 -2.49 -13.82
CA PRO A 57 -18.68 -3.55 -14.13
C PRO A 57 -18.54 -4.44 -12.89
N ASP A 58 -18.77 -5.74 -13.05
CA ASP A 58 -18.62 -6.69 -11.94
C ASP A 58 -17.22 -6.53 -11.37
N THR A 59 -17.14 -5.99 -10.16
CA THR A 59 -15.88 -5.98 -9.42
C THR A 59 -15.59 -7.43 -9.07
N PRO A 60 -14.41 -7.98 -9.44
CA PRO A 60 -14.08 -9.36 -9.12
C PRO A 60 -14.30 -9.63 -7.64
N ALA A 61 -14.88 -10.79 -7.32
CA ALA A 61 -15.07 -11.19 -5.93
C ALA A 61 -13.70 -11.24 -5.22
N PRO A 62 -13.60 -10.73 -3.97
CA PRO A 62 -12.36 -10.82 -3.20
C PRO A 62 -11.89 -12.27 -3.10
N HIS A 63 -10.61 -12.50 -3.38
CA HIS A 63 -9.98 -13.81 -3.25
C HIS A 63 -8.52 -13.63 -2.83
N ASP A 64 -7.88 -14.72 -2.41
CA ASP A 64 -6.49 -14.69 -2.02
C ASP A 64 -5.57 -14.65 -3.24
N ALA A 65 -4.65 -13.69 -3.27
CA ALA A 65 -3.58 -13.68 -4.27
C ALA A 65 -2.66 -14.90 -4.08
N PRO A 66 -1.94 -15.40 -5.11
CA PRO A 66 -0.96 -16.50 -4.98
C PRO A 66 0.17 -16.21 -3.98
N GLU A 67 0.86 -17.26 -3.52
CA GLU A 67 1.98 -17.09 -2.59
C GLU A 67 3.20 -16.56 -3.33
N LEU A 68 3.98 -15.74 -2.63
CA LEU A 68 5.33 -15.42 -3.02
C LEU A 68 6.18 -16.65 -2.79
N LEU A 69 6.91 -17.03 -3.83
CA LEU A 69 7.81 -18.16 -3.79
C LEU A 69 9.21 -17.71 -3.39
N PRO A 70 9.94 -18.52 -2.62
CA PRO A 70 11.34 -18.28 -2.31
C PRO A 70 12.18 -17.99 -3.56
N MET A 71 13.10 -17.03 -3.43
CA MET A 71 14.16 -16.79 -4.40
C MET A 71 15.52 -16.98 -3.75
N VAL A 72 16.47 -17.43 -4.56
CA VAL A 72 17.87 -17.64 -4.21
C VAL A 72 18.75 -16.59 -4.87
N GLN A 73 20.00 -16.46 -4.43
CA GLN A 73 20.93 -15.45 -4.94
C GLN A 73 21.11 -15.50 -6.47
N ALA A 74 21.15 -16.69 -7.05
CA ALA A 74 21.26 -16.89 -8.50
C ALA A 74 20.09 -16.24 -9.27
N ASP A 75 18.89 -16.20 -8.70
CA ASP A 75 17.73 -15.59 -9.35
C ASP A 75 17.90 -14.09 -9.57
N PHE A 76 18.58 -13.42 -8.64
CA PHE A 76 18.89 -11.99 -8.72
C PHE A 76 20.12 -11.74 -9.61
N ALA A 77 21.11 -12.62 -9.55
CA ALA A 77 22.30 -12.57 -10.42
C ALA A 77 21.91 -12.63 -11.90
N ASP A 78 21.07 -13.60 -12.29
CA ASP A 78 20.58 -13.80 -13.65
C ASP A 78 19.81 -12.59 -14.21
N LYS A 79 19.34 -11.70 -13.32
CA LYS A 79 18.58 -10.50 -13.66
C LYS A 79 19.34 -9.20 -13.43
N ASN A 80 20.63 -9.24 -13.09
CA ASN A 80 21.46 -8.07 -12.75
C ASN A 80 20.88 -7.24 -11.58
N LEU A 81 20.33 -7.92 -10.58
CA LEU A 81 19.69 -7.33 -9.39
C LEU A 81 20.50 -7.55 -8.10
N LEU A 82 21.79 -7.83 -8.25
CA LEU A 82 22.77 -7.77 -7.15
C LEU A 82 23.26 -6.32 -6.97
N GLY A 83 23.78 -6.02 -5.78
CA GLY A 83 24.18 -4.67 -5.38
C GLY A 83 23.23 -4.06 -4.35
N PRO A 84 23.48 -2.82 -3.87
CA PRO A 84 22.74 -2.20 -2.77
C PRO A 84 21.23 -2.17 -2.98
N GLY A 85 20.49 -2.32 -1.88
CA GLY A 85 19.04 -2.38 -1.92
C GLY A 85 18.43 -2.98 -0.67
N CYS A 86 17.20 -3.46 -0.81
CA CYS A 86 16.46 -4.05 0.28
C CYS A 86 15.74 -5.33 -0.15
N SER A 87 15.54 -6.22 0.82
CA SER A 87 14.90 -7.51 0.63
C SER A 87 13.84 -7.76 1.70
N PHE A 88 12.70 -8.31 1.28
CA PHE A 88 11.66 -8.76 2.19
C PHE A 88 11.75 -10.26 2.44
N ARG A 89 11.64 -10.65 3.72
CA ARG A 89 11.56 -12.03 4.19
C ARG A 89 10.31 -12.18 5.07
N ALA A 90 9.54 -13.25 4.91
CA ALA A 90 8.36 -13.49 5.75
C ALA A 90 8.72 -13.94 7.18
N THR A 91 9.91 -14.50 7.38
CA THR A 91 10.40 -14.94 8.70
C THR A 91 11.86 -14.54 8.89
N PRO A 92 12.32 -14.35 10.15
CA PRO A 92 13.74 -14.12 10.44
C PRO A 92 14.62 -15.24 9.88
N GLY A 93 15.65 -14.89 9.10
CA GLY A 93 16.54 -15.87 8.44
C GLY A 93 15.89 -16.71 7.33
N GLY A 94 14.60 -16.50 7.03
CA GLY A 94 13.89 -17.18 5.96
C GLY A 94 14.34 -16.74 4.56
N PRO A 95 13.85 -17.36 3.48
CA PRO A 95 14.23 -16.99 2.12
C PRO A 95 13.76 -15.58 1.72
N VAL A 96 14.41 -15.01 0.70
CA VAL A 96 13.96 -13.74 0.11
C VAL A 96 12.71 -13.98 -0.72
N LEU A 97 11.68 -13.17 -0.51
CA LEU A 97 10.43 -13.22 -1.27
C LEU A 97 10.28 -12.05 -2.25
N LEU A 98 10.96 -10.94 -1.98
CA LEU A 98 11.01 -9.75 -2.82
C LEU A 98 12.36 -9.09 -2.61
N ARG A 99 13.02 -8.64 -3.68
CA ARG A 99 14.19 -7.76 -3.62
C ARG A 99 13.96 -6.54 -4.50
N ILE A 100 14.39 -5.39 -4.02
CA ILE A 100 14.40 -4.12 -4.75
C ILE A 100 15.79 -3.50 -4.58
N ARG A 101 16.38 -3.00 -5.65
CA ARG A 101 17.62 -2.22 -5.58
C ARG A 101 17.33 -0.77 -5.23
N ASP A 102 18.35 -0.04 -4.80
CA ASP A 102 18.27 1.40 -4.56
C ASP A 102 17.81 2.19 -5.79
N GLU A 103 18.15 1.74 -7.00
CA GLU A 103 17.67 2.36 -8.25
C GLU A 103 16.20 2.07 -8.55
N GLY A 104 15.54 1.27 -7.71
CA GLY A 104 14.12 0.95 -7.79
C GLY A 104 13.77 -0.22 -8.71
N ASP A 105 14.72 -0.94 -9.30
CA ASP A 105 14.46 -2.18 -10.05
C ASP A 105 14.51 -3.40 -9.12
N GLY A 106 13.57 -4.32 -9.26
CA GLY A 106 13.39 -5.41 -8.32
C GLY A 106 12.83 -6.68 -8.94
N LEU A 107 12.78 -7.73 -8.12
CA LEU A 107 12.29 -9.04 -8.51
C LEU A 107 11.38 -9.61 -7.45
N VAL A 108 10.36 -10.31 -7.93
CA VAL A 108 9.47 -11.15 -7.15
C VAL A 108 9.23 -12.47 -7.89
N HIS A 109 8.94 -13.54 -7.16
CA HIS A 109 8.51 -14.81 -7.74
C HIS A 109 7.10 -15.12 -7.24
N PHE A 110 6.12 -15.14 -8.12
CA PHE A 110 4.75 -15.53 -7.79
C PHE A 110 4.11 -16.22 -9.00
N ASN A 111 3.09 -17.04 -8.75
CA ASN A 111 2.40 -17.77 -9.82
C ASN A 111 3.37 -18.50 -10.78
N LYS A 112 4.39 -19.16 -10.20
CA LYS A 112 5.44 -19.92 -10.92
C LYS A 112 6.29 -19.10 -11.91
N ALA A 113 6.25 -17.77 -11.83
CA ALA A 113 7.00 -16.89 -12.71
C ALA A 113 7.74 -15.80 -11.92
N LYS A 114 8.99 -15.55 -12.30
CA LYS A 114 9.75 -14.39 -11.82
C LYS A 114 9.32 -13.15 -12.60
N ARG A 115 8.94 -12.09 -11.89
CA ARG A 115 8.49 -10.82 -12.47
C ARG A 115 9.35 -9.68 -11.96
N ARG A 116 9.73 -8.80 -12.87
CA ARG A 116 10.34 -7.53 -12.49
C ARG A 116 9.28 -6.61 -11.90
N ILE A 117 9.70 -5.85 -10.91
CA ILE A 117 8.90 -4.83 -10.25
C ILE A 117 9.73 -3.55 -10.16
N THR A 118 9.05 -2.42 -10.11
CA THR A 118 9.67 -1.10 -9.99
C THR A 118 9.11 -0.38 -8.78
N ALA A 119 9.98 0.22 -7.97
CA ALA A 119 9.58 1.11 -6.89
C ALA A 119 8.95 2.37 -7.48
N ALA A 120 7.85 2.84 -6.89
CA ALA A 120 7.20 4.09 -7.30
C ALA A 120 8.14 5.30 -7.13
N THR A 121 9.00 5.25 -6.11
CA THR A 121 10.05 6.25 -5.86
C THR A 121 11.39 5.53 -5.70
N PRO A 122 12.31 5.63 -6.66
CA PRO A 122 13.65 5.10 -6.52
C PRO A 122 14.53 5.99 -5.63
N GLY A 123 15.66 5.45 -5.19
CA GLY A 123 16.66 6.11 -4.34
C GLY A 123 16.89 5.33 -3.04
N PRO A 124 18.12 5.31 -2.49
CA PRO A 124 18.46 4.52 -1.31
C PRO A 124 17.54 4.81 -0.12
N GLU A 125 17.32 6.09 0.19
CA GLU A 125 16.45 6.49 1.31
C GLU A 125 14.97 6.15 1.05
N ALA A 126 14.50 6.30 -0.19
CA ALA A 126 13.11 6.01 -0.54
C ALA A 126 12.84 4.50 -0.43
N VAL A 127 13.75 3.68 -0.95
CA VAL A 127 13.69 2.21 -0.90
C VAL A 127 13.83 1.69 0.53
N GLU A 128 14.72 2.29 1.34
CA GLU A 128 14.87 1.94 2.75
C GLU A 128 13.59 2.19 3.54
N ASN A 129 12.93 3.33 3.32
CA ASN A 129 11.65 3.68 3.94
C ASN A 129 10.45 2.83 3.45
N GLY A 130 10.68 1.95 2.48
CA GLY A 130 9.66 1.09 1.91
C GLY A 130 8.77 1.79 0.88
N GLY A 131 7.47 1.48 0.91
CA GLY A 131 6.49 2.10 0.02
C GLY A 131 5.93 1.16 -1.05
N ILE A 132 5.61 1.74 -2.21
CA ILE A 132 4.87 1.06 -3.28
C ILE A 132 5.83 0.55 -4.34
N MET A 133 5.67 -0.71 -4.73
CA MET A 133 6.36 -1.31 -5.88
C MET A 133 5.33 -1.98 -6.78
N ALA A 134 5.52 -1.94 -8.09
CA ALA A 134 4.59 -2.57 -9.03
C ALA A 134 5.31 -3.21 -10.22
N GLY A 135 4.73 -4.27 -10.75
CA GLY A 135 5.18 -4.93 -11.96
C GLY A 135 4.00 -5.51 -12.71
N GLU A 136 4.27 -6.27 -13.77
CA GLU A 136 3.23 -6.91 -14.55
C GLU A 136 2.30 -7.74 -13.64
N LYS A 137 1.01 -7.41 -13.64
CA LYS A 137 -0.08 -8.09 -12.90
C LYS A 137 0.00 -8.04 -11.38
N VAL A 138 0.93 -7.28 -10.79
CA VAL A 138 1.11 -7.27 -9.33
C VAL A 138 1.57 -5.91 -8.81
N SER A 139 1.06 -5.55 -7.63
CA SER A 139 1.53 -4.41 -6.85
C SER A 139 1.79 -4.82 -5.41
N PHE A 140 2.69 -4.10 -4.78
CA PHE A 140 3.14 -4.31 -3.43
C PHE A 140 3.11 -2.99 -2.66
N MET A 141 2.70 -3.07 -1.41
CA MET A 141 2.87 -2.00 -0.45
C MET A 141 3.62 -2.57 0.75
N LEU A 142 4.82 -2.04 0.98
CA LEU A 142 5.67 -2.41 2.10
C LEU A 142 5.64 -1.29 3.15
N ASN A 143 5.30 -1.64 4.38
CA ASN A 143 5.32 -0.73 5.51
C ASN A 143 6.15 -1.33 6.65
N HIS A 144 6.94 -0.50 7.31
CA HIS A 144 7.62 -0.83 8.57
C HIS A 144 7.58 0.38 9.51
N ALA A 145 7.91 0.15 10.78
CA ALA A 145 8.00 1.25 11.74
C ALA A 145 9.16 2.20 11.40
N PRO A 146 9.01 3.52 11.59
CA PRO A 146 10.09 4.48 11.35
C PRO A 146 11.21 4.32 12.38
N GLY A 147 12.41 4.78 12.03
CA GLY A 147 13.59 4.75 12.88
C GLY A 147 14.79 4.09 12.19
N PRO A 148 15.95 4.02 12.86
CA PRO A 148 17.21 3.58 12.25
C PRO A 148 17.23 2.08 11.89
N GLY A 149 16.25 1.30 12.34
CA GLY A 149 16.27 -0.16 12.20
C GLY A 149 17.20 -0.82 13.20
N GLU A 150 17.08 -2.13 13.34
CA GLU A 150 18.01 -2.95 14.10
C GLU A 150 19.21 -3.29 13.22
N PRO A 151 20.44 -3.29 13.75
CA PRO A 151 21.59 -3.77 13.01
C PRO A 151 21.42 -5.26 12.72
N GLY A 152 21.55 -5.64 11.45
CA GLY A 152 21.67 -7.03 11.01
C GLY A 152 23.14 -7.47 11.03
N SER A 153 23.74 -7.67 9.86
CA SER A 153 25.17 -8.00 9.68
C SER A 153 25.91 -6.92 8.90
N ALA A 154 27.16 -6.61 9.26
CA ALA A 154 28.14 -5.87 8.44
C ALA A 154 27.61 -4.67 7.63
N ALA A 155 26.78 -3.81 8.26
CA ALA A 155 26.11 -2.62 7.69
C ALA A 155 24.69 -2.81 7.11
N THR A 156 24.03 -3.95 7.32
CA THR A 156 22.60 -4.08 7.02
C THR A 156 21.74 -3.54 8.15
N HIS A 157 20.66 -2.82 7.82
CA HIS A 157 19.61 -2.46 8.76
C HIS A 157 18.36 -3.30 8.52
N VAL A 158 17.65 -3.63 9.59
CA VAL A 158 16.50 -4.53 9.57
C VAL A 158 15.33 -3.92 10.33
N TRP A 159 14.15 -3.95 9.73
CA TRP A 159 12.90 -3.54 10.37
C TRP A 159 11.87 -4.68 10.33
N PRO A 160 11.04 -4.84 11.38
CA PRO A 160 9.77 -5.54 11.26
C PRO A 160 8.90 -4.87 10.19
N ALA A 161 8.39 -5.65 9.24
CA ALA A 161 7.69 -5.13 8.09
C ALA A 161 6.44 -5.95 7.74
N THR A 162 5.44 -5.27 7.19
CA THR A 162 4.27 -5.89 6.55
C THR A 162 4.34 -5.64 5.04
N LEU A 163 4.28 -6.72 4.26
CA LEU A 163 4.16 -6.65 2.81
C LEU A 163 2.73 -7.00 2.41
N THR A 164 2.04 -6.10 1.72
CA THR A 164 0.74 -6.36 1.10
C THR A 164 0.90 -6.51 -0.39
N MET A 165 0.58 -7.68 -0.92
CA MET A 165 0.51 -7.98 -2.35
C MET A 165 -0.93 -7.82 -2.84
N ARG A 166 -1.09 -7.23 -4.02
CA ARG A 166 -2.35 -7.21 -4.78
C ARG A 166 -2.10 -7.61 -6.21
N THR A 167 -2.88 -8.54 -6.74
CA THR A 167 -2.86 -8.94 -8.15
C THR A 167 -3.92 -8.18 -8.94
N GLU A 168 -3.71 -8.08 -10.24
CA GLU A 168 -4.59 -7.34 -11.16
C GLU A 168 -6.04 -7.88 -11.20
N ASP A 169 -6.21 -9.17 -10.98
CA ASP A 169 -7.52 -9.84 -10.88
C ASP A 169 -8.28 -9.54 -9.56
N GLY A 170 -7.70 -8.75 -8.66
CA GLY A 170 -8.30 -8.37 -7.38
C GLY A 170 -7.86 -9.25 -6.21
N GLY A 171 -6.99 -10.22 -6.44
CA GLY A 171 -6.42 -11.04 -5.38
C GLY A 171 -5.61 -10.21 -4.38
N LYS A 172 -5.68 -10.55 -3.09
CA LYS A 172 -4.90 -9.89 -2.03
C LYS A 172 -4.19 -10.92 -1.16
N ARG A 173 -2.95 -10.62 -0.76
CA ARG A 173 -2.24 -11.37 0.28
C ARG A 173 -1.42 -10.44 1.17
N VAL A 174 -1.39 -10.72 2.46
CA VAL A 174 -0.64 -9.92 3.45
C VAL A 174 0.34 -10.81 4.19
N TYR A 175 1.62 -10.48 4.10
CA TYR A 175 2.69 -11.09 4.87
C TYR A 175 2.94 -10.21 6.09
N ARG A 176 2.45 -10.65 7.25
CA ARG A 176 2.65 -9.98 8.53
C ARG A 176 3.94 -10.45 9.18
N ASP A 177 4.45 -9.64 10.11
CA ASP A 177 5.60 -9.97 10.96
C ASP A 177 6.89 -10.33 10.19
N GLY A 178 6.97 -9.90 8.93
CA GLY A 178 8.14 -10.08 8.09
C GLY A 178 9.28 -9.15 8.47
N ARG A 179 10.31 -9.14 7.64
CA ARG A 179 11.51 -8.32 7.80
C ARG A 179 11.85 -7.63 6.51
N TRP A 180 12.05 -6.32 6.60
CA TRP A 180 12.68 -5.51 5.57
C TRP A 180 14.14 -5.35 5.94
N GLN A 181 15.03 -5.89 5.12
CA GLN A 181 16.47 -5.87 5.35
C GLN A 181 17.14 -5.13 4.21
N CYS A 182 17.85 -4.05 4.53
CA CYS A 182 18.55 -3.23 3.55
C CYS A 182 20.06 -3.39 3.68
N ASP A 183 20.73 -3.69 2.57
CA ASP A 183 22.17 -3.76 2.41
C ASP A 183 22.70 -2.45 1.79
N ARG A 184 23.66 -1.82 2.50
CA ARG A 184 24.36 -0.59 2.09
C ARG A 184 25.73 -0.92 1.50
#